data_AF-A0A3A9JCC8-F1
#
_entry.id   AF-A0A3A9JCC8-F1
#
_cell.length_a   1.000
_cell.length_b   1.000
_cell.length_c   1.000
_cell.angle_alpha   90.00
_cell.angle_beta   90.00
_cell.angle_gamma   90.00
#
_symmetry.space_group_name_H-M   'P 1'
#
loop_
_entity.id
_entity.type
_entity.pdbx_description
1 polymer ?
#
loop_
_entity_poly.entity_id
_entity_poly.type
_entity_poly.pdbx_seq_one_letter_code
_entity_poly.pdbx_strand_id
1 'polypeptide(L)'
;MTVRTAHRVAVRQAIASLLRLAHADARDARTLADAGGTRNAASLLHSAISRLIEAVVASEQGYAGPPETRRIDNRNPLKPALLQLDAFLETPSALQRDGRLAEPPSAVSVLEPLGLFTETLERFVQHCGVDLDGSGPADTADPLRPAVAAPPPLTPAPAPKPRRTEPVRRQAPGGRPSQSKTRSRTAAAAAAAAAKPAASSPSQPKVAPAEAPKPAAHAPRTGLSSGTFWSLVDHWKLPDLDALQLIGHAGGLTRKGTRPRFKLSDSETEVVAAMRALDATLAQLGLDPAQWLSTPLRPQPFRGAAPHDVIRKARLQGLREVSRYLTQMSLRLSLQQT
;
A
#
# COMPACT_ATOMS: atom_id res chain seq x y z
N MET A 1 15.94 -19.53 -14.91
CA MET A 1 15.34 -18.64 -15.93
C MET A 1 13.81 -18.55 -15.86
N THR A 2 13.11 -19.56 -15.33
CA THR A 2 11.63 -19.62 -15.26
C THR A 2 10.94 -18.57 -14.36
N VAL A 3 11.61 -18.09 -13.31
CA VAL A 3 11.01 -17.11 -12.37
C VAL A 3 10.81 -15.73 -13.01
N ARG A 4 11.75 -15.28 -13.86
CA ARG A 4 11.67 -13.97 -14.53
C ARG A 4 10.55 -13.91 -15.58
N THR A 5 10.33 -15.01 -16.30
CA THR A 5 9.25 -15.09 -17.30
C THR A 5 7.89 -15.08 -16.63
N ALA A 6 7.69 -15.86 -15.57
CA ALA A 6 6.43 -15.88 -14.81
C ALA A 6 6.11 -14.49 -14.22
N HIS A 7 7.11 -13.82 -13.64
CA HIS A 7 6.93 -12.46 -13.11
C HIS A 7 6.54 -11.46 -14.21
N ARG A 8 7.18 -11.49 -15.38
CA ARG A 8 6.87 -10.59 -16.50
C ARG A 8 5.45 -10.80 -17.02
N VAL A 9 4.98 -12.05 -17.10
CA VAL A 9 3.59 -12.37 -17.49
C VAL A 9 2.60 -11.79 -16.47
N ALA A 10 2.87 -11.93 -15.18
CA ALA A 10 2.02 -11.36 -14.13
C ALA A 10 1.93 -9.83 -14.21
N VAL A 11 3.05 -9.14 -14.46
CA VAL A 11 3.07 -7.67 -14.64
C VAL A 11 2.27 -7.26 -15.87
N ARG A 12 2.44 -7.94 -17.02
CA ARG A 12 1.66 -7.69 -18.24
C ARG A 12 0.15 -7.85 -18.02
N GLN A 13 -0.25 -8.86 -17.25
CA GLN A 13 -1.65 -9.07 -16.89
C GLN A 13 -2.19 -7.97 -15.97
N ALA A 14 -1.39 -7.54 -14.99
CA ALA A 14 -1.76 -6.46 -14.07
C ALA A 14 -1.95 -5.14 -14.82
N ILE A 15 -1.00 -4.77 -15.70
CA ILE A 15 -1.09 -3.55 -16.53
C ILE A 15 -2.37 -3.57 -17.36
N ALA A 16 -2.64 -4.65 -18.10
CA ALA A 16 -3.85 -4.73 -18.92
C ALA A 16 -5.13 -4.60 -18.09
N SER A 17 -5.18 -5.28 -16.94
CA SER A 17 -6.35 -5.22 -16.05
C SER A 17 -6.59 -3.82 -15.50
N LEU A 18 -5.51 -3.12 -15.09
CA LEU A 18 -5.59 -1.74 -14.58
C LEU A 18 -6.06 -0.77 -15.66
N LEU A 19 -5.52 -0.87 -16.88
CA LEU A 19 -5.89 0.04 -17.98
C LEU A 19 -7.35 -0.15 -18.42
N ARG A 20 -7.86 -1.38 -18.43
CA ARG A 20 -9.29 -1.64 -18.71
C ARG A 20 -10.21 -1.05 -17.66
N LEU A 21 -9.88 -1.25 -16.37
CA LEU A 21 -10.65 -0.67 -15.28
C LEU A 21 -10.59 0.87 -15.33
N ALA A 22 -9.42 1.45 -15.63
CA ALA A 22 -9.27 2.89 -15.77
C ALA A 22 -10.10 3.44 -16.94
N HIS A 23 -10.14 2.72 -18.07
CA HIS A 23 -10.96 3.08 -19.23
C HIS A 23 -12.46 3.04 -18.92
N ALA A 24 -12.94 1.94 -18.30
CA ALA A 24 -14.34 1.78 -17.92
C ALA A 24 -14.79 2.90 -16.97
N ASP A 25 -14.02 3.16 -15.92
CA ASP A 25 -14.32 4.21 -14.95
C ASP A 25 -14.35 5.60 -15.62
N ALA A 26 -13.47 5.88 -16.58
CA ALA A 26 -13.47 7.15 -17.30
C ALA A 26 -14.67 7.32 -18.24
N ARG A 27 -15.13 6.24 -18.89
CA ARG A 27 -16.34 6.26 -19.72
C ARG A 27 -17.58 6.53 -18.87
N ASP A 28 -17.67 5.87 -17.73
CA ASP A 28 -18.77 6.04 -16.78
C ASP A 28 -18.72 7.44 -16.14
N ALA A 29 -17.52 7.95 -15.82
CA ALA A 29 -17.33 9.32 -15.34
C ALA A 29 -17.82 10.35 -16.35
N ARG A 30 -17.49 10.19 -17.65
CA ARG A 30 -17.99 11.09 -18.70
C ARG A 30 -19.51 11.04 -18.81
N THR A 31 -20.09 9.84 -18.86
CA THR A 31 -21.55 9.64 -18.94
C THR A 31 -22.26 10.34 -17.77
N LEU A 32 -21.73 10.22 -16.56
CA LEU A 32 -22.28 10.89 -15.38
C LEU A 32 -22.08 12.40 -15.41
N ALA A 33 -20.93 12.89 -15.86
CA ALA A 33 -20.69 14.34 -15.98
C ALA A 33 -21.66 14.99 -16.98
N ASP A 34 -21.88 14.35 -18.12
CA ASP A 34 -22.82 14.79 -19.16
C ASP A 34 -24.28 14.77 -18.66
N ALA A 35 -24.61 13.83 -17.77
CA ALA A 35 -25.91 13.75 -17.10
C ALA A 35 -26.06 14.68 -15.87
N GLY A 36 -25.04 15.49 -15.53
CA GLY A 36 -25.05 16.40 -14.38
C GLY A 36 -24.68 15.75 -13.03
N GLY A 37 -24.34 14.46 -13.01
CA GLY A 37 -23.89 13.70 -11.84
C GLY A 37 -22.41 13.93 -11.48
N THR A 38 -21.97 15.18 -11.35
CA THR A 38 -20.55 15.55 -11.30
C THR A 38 -19.78 15.02 -10.08
N ARG A 39 -20.43 14.82 -8.93
CA ARG A 39 -19.78 14.23 -7.74
C ARG A 39 -19.34 12.79 -7.98
N ASN A 40 -20.23 11.96 -8.52
CA ASN A 40 -19.92 10.55 -8.81
C ASN A 40 -18.93 10.47 -9.98
N ALA A 41 -19.09 11.34 -10.98
CA ALA A 41 -18.12 11.45 -12.08
C ALA A 41 -16.71 11.75 -11.57
N ALA A 42 -16.55 12.70 -10.64
CA ALA A 42 -15.25 13.03 -10.05
C ALA A 42 -14.64 11.84 -9.27
N SER A 43 -15.46 11.08 -8.53
CA SER A 43 -14.99 9.88 -7.81
C SER A 43 -14.52 8.77 -8.75
N LEU A 44 -15.22 8.56 -9.87
CA LEU A 44 -14.81 7.59 -10.89
C LEU A 44 -13.55 8.06 -11.61
N LEU A 45 -13.45 9.34 -11.98
CA LEU A 45 -12.25 9.92 -12.57
C LEU A 45 -11.03 9.79 -11.65
N HIS A 46 -11.20 10.04 -10.35
CA HIS A 46 -10.15 9.81 -9.35
C HIS A 46 -9.66 8.36 -9.37
N SER A 47 -10.60 7.40 -9.40
CA SER A 47 -10.29 5.97 -9.46
C SER A 47 -9.59 5.60 -10.78
N ALA A 48 -10.01 6.18 -11.90
CA ALA A 48 -9.39 5.99 -13.21
C ALA A 48 -7.94 6.50 -13.23
N ILE A 49 -7.70 7.73 -12.77
CA ILE A 49 -6.36 8.33 -12.67
C ILE A 49 -5.44 7.48 -11.79
N SER A 50 -5.91 7.07 -10.61
CA SER A 50 -5.11 6.25 -9.69
C SER A 50 -4.66 4.93 -10.33
N ARG A 51 -5.56 4.25 -11.06
CA ARG A 51 -5.22 3.00 -11.79
C ARG A 51 -4.28 3.23 -12.97
N LEU A 52 -4.40 4.35 -13.68
CA LEU A 52 -3.45 4.71 -14.73
C LEU A 52 -2.04 4.94 -14.15
N ILE A 53 -1.93 5.68 -13.05
CA ILE A 53 -0.65 5.89 -12.34
C ILE A 53 -0.09 4.54 -11.87
N GLU A 54 -0.92 3.67 -11.31
CA GLU A 54 -0.51 2.31 -10.89
C GLU A 54 0.04 1.50 -12.06
N ALA A 55 -0.62 1.53 -13.21
CA ALA A 55 -0.20 0.81 -14.41
C ALA A 55 1.15 1.32 -14.94
N VAL A 56 1.35 2.65 -14.93
CA VAL A 56 2.63 3.25 -15.34
C VAL A 56 3.74 2.87 -14.36
N VAL A 57 3.51 2.96 -13.05
CA VAL A 57 4.47 2.52 -12.03
C VAL A 57 4.79 1.03 -12.17
N ALA A 58 3.79 0.19 -12.48
CA ALA A 58 3.97 -1.23 -12.72
C ALA A 58 4.86 -1.52 -13.94
N SER A 59 4.78 -0.72 -15.01
CA SER A 59 5.69 -0.83 -16.16
C SER A 59 7.12 -0.41 -15.81
N GLU A 60 7.28 0.58 -14.93
CA GLU A 60 8.59 1.16 -14.57
C GLU A 60 9.36 0.31 -13.56
N GLN A 61 8.66 -0.28 -12.59
CA GLN A 61 9.27 -0.90 -11.41
C GLN A 61 8.76 -2.31 -11.12
N GLY A 62 7.80 -2.82 -11.91
CA GLY A 62 7.01 -4.00 -11.56
C GLY A 62 5.91 -3.67 -10.55
N TYR A 63 5.10 -4.68 -10.23
CA TYR A 63 3.94 -4.55 -9.36
C TYR A 63 4.34 -4.54 -7.87
N ALA A 64 4.87 -3.40 -7.39
CA ALA A 64 5.29 -3.24 -6.00
C ALA A 64 4.91 -1.86 -5.46
N GLY A 65 4.19 -1.80 -4.35
CA GLY A 65 3.93 -0.58 -3.57
C GLY A 65 2.79 0.31 -4.09
N PRO A 66 2.51 1.43 -3.41
CA PRO A 66 1.39 2.32 -3.74
C PRO A 66 1.60 3.06 -5.08
N PRO A 67 0.50 3.45 -5.76
CA PRO A 67 0.55 4.23 -6.99
C PRO A 67 0.93 5.68 -6.66
N GLU A 68 2.20 6.02 -6.84
CA GLU A 68 2.71 7.35 -6.54
C GLU A 68 3.49 7.88 -7.75
N THR A 69 3.08 9.04 -8.27
CA THR A 69 3.74 9.69 -9.43
C THR A 69 5.22 9.98 -9.22
N ARG A 70 5.64 10.24 -7.96
CA ARG A 70 7.05 10.46 -7.59
C ARG A 70 7.96 9.28 -7.92
N ARG A 71 7.39 8.07 -8.07
CA ARG A 71 8.13 6.84 -8.40
C ARG A 71 8.39 6.72 -9.91
N ILE A 72 7.67 7.47 -10.74
CA ILE A 72 7.87 7.46 -12.19
C ILE A 72 9.16 8.20 -12.52
N ASP A 73 10.00 7.63 -13.40
CA ASP A 73 11.26 8.26 -13.82
C ASP A 73 11.00 9.58 -14.56
N ASN A 74 11.84 10.59 -14.36
CA ASN A 74 11.72 11.90 -15.02
C ASN A 74 11.82 11.82 -16.55
N ARG A 75 12.39 10.73 -17.08
CA ARG A 75 12.52 10.49 -18.53
C ARG A 75 11.24 9.94 -19.16
N ASN A 76 10.26 9.53 -18.36
CA ASN A 76 8.99 9.04 -18.89
C ASN A 76 8.18 10.23 -19.45
N PRO A 77 7.78 10.20 -20.74
CA PRO A 77 7.13 11.33 -21.40
C PRO A 77 5.71 11.60 -20.86
N LEU A 78 5.09 10.64 -20.17
CA LEU A 78 3.76 10.82 -19.57
C LEU A 78 3.84 11.49 -18.19
N LYS A 79 5.02 11.57 -17.56
CA LYS A 79 5.15 12.08 -16.19
C LYS A 79 4.55 13.49 -16.00
N PRO A 80 4.75 14.48 -16.90
CA PRO A 80 4.15 15.80 -16.72
C PRO A 80 2.62 15.76 -16.70
N ALA A 81 1.99 15.00 -17.59
CA ALA A 81 0.54 14.84 -17.64
C ALA A 81 0.02 14.11 -16.40
N LEU A 82 0.73 13.06 -15.95
CA LEU A 82 0.38 12.32 -14.73
C LEU A 82 0.50 13.18 -13.48
N LEU A 83 1.48 14.08 -13.38
CA LEU A 83 1.57 15.03 -12.26
C LEU A 83 0.41 16.03 -12.25
N GLN A 84 -0.06 16.48 -13.42
CA GLN A 84 -1.24 17.33 -13.52
C GLN A 84 -2.52 16.58 -13.09
N LEU A 85 -2.67 15.32 -13.51
CA LEU A 85 -3.77 14.46 -13.09
C LEU A 85 -3.70 14.10 -11.59
N ASP A 86 -2.51 13.93 -11.04
CA ASP A 86 -2.30 13.63 -9.61
C ASP A 86 -2.73 14.81 -8.72
N ALA A 87 -2.51 16.05 -9.18
CA ALA A 87 -3.02 17.24 -8.51
C ALA A 87 -4.55 17.27 -8.41
N PHE A 88 -5.27 16.61 -9.35
CA PHE A 88 -6.71 16.43 -9.24
C PHE A 88 -7.09 15.43 -8.12
N LEU A 89 -6.22 14.50 -7.74
CA LEU A 89 -6.49 13.58 -6.63
C LEU A 89 -6.51 14.27 -5.26
N GLU A 90 -5.93 15.46 -5.15
CA GLU A 90 -5.96 16.26 -3.92
C GLU A 90 -7.34 16.93 -3.66
N THR A 91 -8.36 16.62 -4.49
CA THR A 91 -9.72 17.13 -4.33
C THR A 91 -10.23 16.88 -2.90
N PRO A 92 -10.82 17.90 -2.24
CA PRO A 92 -11.24 17.79 -0.86
C PRO A 92 -12.23 16.63 -0.62
N SER A 93 -12.10 16.01 0.55
CA SER A 93 -12.97 14.94 1.04
C SER A 93 -14.45 15.20 0.75
N ALA A 94 -15.17 14.16 0.31
CA ALA A 94 -16.61 14.22 0.05
C ALA A 94 -17.44 14.73 1.24
N LEU A 95 -16.89 14.56 2.46
CA LEU A 95 -17.43 15.11 3.69
C LEU A 95 -16.54 16.24 4.19
N GLN A 96 -17.18 17.38 4.46
CA GLN A 96 -16.61 18.50 5.20
C GLN A 96 -16.40 18.11 6.67
N ARG A 97 -15.61 18.90 7.40
CA ARG A 97 -15.29 18.64 8.83
C ARG A 97 -16.53 18.65 9.74
N ASP A 98 -17.60 19.32 9.32
CA ASP A 98 -18.89 19.39 10.01
C ASP A 98 -19.82 18.22 9.66
N GLY A 99 -19.38 17.28 8.82
CA GLY A 99 -20.16 16.13 8.37
C GLY A 99 -21.11 16.41 7.22
N ARG A 100 -21.14 17.65 6.68
CA ARG A 100 -21.93 17.97 5.49
C ARG A 100 -21.22 17.49 4.23
N LEU A 101 -22.01 17.19 3.20
CA LEU A 101 -21.46 16.86 1.88
C LEU A 101 -20.84 18.10 1.26
N ALA A 102 -19.61 17.97 0.76
CA ALA A 102 -18.95 19.04 0.00
C ALA A 102 -19.75 19.37 -1.27
N GLU A 103 -19.73 20.65 -1.68
CA GLU A 103 -20.37 21.07 -2.93
C GLU A 103 -19.82 20.24 -4.10
N PRO A 104 -20.68 19.72 -4.99
CA PRO A 104 -20.21 18.95 -6.14
C PRO A 104 -19.31 19.83 -7.03
N PRO A 105 -18.25 19.27 -7.63
CA PRO A 105 -17.43 20.02 -8.56
C PRO A 105 -18.25 20.43 -9.78
N SER A 106 -17.85 21.53 -10.44
CA SER A 106 -18.46 21.92 -11.70
C SER A 106 -18.20 20.85 -12.78
N ALA A 107 -19.10 20.73 -13.75
CA ALA A 107 -18.92 19.78 -14.86
C ALA A 107 -17.62 20.05 -15.63
N VAL A 108 -17.27 21.33 -15.85
CA VAL A 108 -16.03 21.74 -16.51
C VAL A 108 -14.81 21.24 -15.74
N SER A 109 -14.80 21.36 -14.42
CA SER A 109 -13.71 20.90 -13.55
C SER A 109 -13.51 19.38 -13.58
N VAL A 110 -14.50 18.60 -14.04
CA VAL A 110 -14.39 17.15 -14.22
C VAL A 110 -14.03 16.79 -15.67
N LEU A 111 -14.66 17.45 -16.64
CA LEU A 111 -14.50 17.14 -18.06
C LEU A 111 -13.10 17.50 -18.59
N GLU A 112 -12.49 18.58 -18.11
CA GLU A 112 -11.14 19.00 -18.55
C GLU A 112 -10.06 17.98 -18.14
N PRO A 113 -9.92 17.57 -16.86
CA PRO A 113 -8.97 16.51 -16.48
C PRO A 113 -9.31 15.16 -17.13
N LEU A 114 -10.59 14.88 -17.38
CA LEU A 114 -11.01 13.68 -18.08
C LEU A 114 -10.54 13.64 -19.55
N GLY A 115 -10.48 14.79 -20.22
CA GLY A 115 -9.85 14.93 -21.54
C GLY A 115 -8.37 14.59 -21.50
N LEU A 116 -7.60 15.24 -20.62
CA LEU A 116 -6.17 14.98 -20.43
C LEU A 116 -5.90 13.50 -20.06
N PHE A 117 -6.74 12.92 -19.20
CA PHE A 117 -6.68 11.52 -18.81
C PHE A 117 -6.85 10.61 -20.03
N THR A 118 -7.84 10.85 -20.88
CA THR A 118 -8.14 10.03 -22.06
C THR A 118 -6.97 10.01 -23.03
N GLU A 119 -6.40 11.18 -23.34
CA GLU A 119 -5.21 11.29 -24.20
C GLU A 119 -3.99 10.56 -23.62
N THR A 120 -3.79 10.67 -22.30
CA THR A 120 -2.67 10.03 -21.60
C THR A 120 -2.83 8.51 -21.57
N LEU A 121 -4.06 8.03 -21.33
CA LEU A 121 -4.42 6.62 -21.36
C LEU A 121 -4.18 6.03 -22.74
N GLU A 122 -4.68 6.67 -23.81
CA GLU A 122 -4.52 6.19 -25.19
C GLU A 122 -3.06 6.02 -25.59
N ARG A 123 -2.20 7.01 -25.29
CA ARG A 123 -0.76 6.90 -25.55
C ARG A 123 -0.13 5.71 -24.84
N PHE A 124 -0.52 5.47 -23.59
CA PHE A 124 0.05 4.38 -22.81
C PHE A 124 -0.49 3.00 -23.24
N VAL A 125 -1.78 2.91 -23.56
CA VAL A 125 -2.43 1.73 -24.13
C VAL A 125 -1.77 1.33 -25.45
N GLN A 126 -1.52 2.30 -26.34
CA GLN A 126 -0.83 2.08 -27.60
C GLN A 126 0.59 1.54 -27.40
N HIS A 127 1.34 2.08 -26.44
CA HIS A 127 2.68 1.58 -26.10
C HIS A 127 2.64 0.16 -25.56
N CYS A 128 1.70 -0.13 -24.66
CA CYS A 128 1.58 -1.44 -24.03
C CYS A 128 0.96 -2.51 -24.94
N GLY A 129 0.32 -2.13 -26.05
CA GLY A 129 -0.43 -3.04 -26.91
C GLY A 129 -1.58 -3.71 -26.14
N VAL A 130 -2.39 -2.91 -25.45
CA VAL A 130 -3.55 -3.43 -24.70
C VAL A 130 -4.82 -3.24 -25.50
N ASP A 131 -5.53 -4.35 -25.75
CA ASP A 131 -6.93 -4.29 -26.16
C ASP A 131 -7.81 -4.00 -24.93
N LEU A 132 -8.47 -2.83 -24.95
CA LEU A 132 -9.31 -2.34 -23.85
C LEU A 132 -10.62 -3.12 -23.70
N ASP A 133 -11.10 -3.75 -24.77
CA ASP A 133 -12.31 -4.60 -24.75
C ASP A 133 -11.96 -6.09 -24.63
N GLY A 134 -10.69 -6.44 -24.85
CA GLY A 134 -10.18 -7.81 -24.78
C GLY A 134 -9.94 -8.33 -23.36
N SER A 135 -9.50 -9.59 -23.27
CA SER A 135 -9.13 -10.24 -21.99
C SER A 135 -7.64 -10.59 -21.88
N GLY A 136 -6.87 -10.42 -22.97
CA GLY A 136 -5.46 -10.78 -23.02
C GLY A 136 -4.57 -9.92 -22.11
N PRO A 137 -3.34 -10.37 -21.81
CA PRO A 137 -2.33 -9.53 -21.17
C PRO A 137 -1.88 -8.41 -22.12
N ALA A 138 -1.22 -7.37 -21.60
CA ALA A 138 -0.56 -6.35 -22.42
C ALA A 138 0.51 -7.00 -23.31
N ASP A 139 0.77 -6.51 -24.52
CA ASP A 139 1.86 -7.02 -25.36
C ASP A 139 3.25 -6.78 -24.74
N THR A 140 3.45 -5.62 -24.13
CA THR A 140 4.68 -5.27 -23.42
C THR A 140 4.41 -4.74 -22.01
N ALA A 141 5.38 -4.95 -21.13
CA ALA A 141 5.44 -4.33 -19.81
C ALA A 141 6.68 -3.42 -19.70
N ASP A 142 7.31 -3.09 -20.83
CA ASP A 142 8.56 -2.34 -20.82
C ASP A 142 8.28 -0.85 -20.52
N PRO A 143 9.16 -0.19 -19.74
CA PRO A 143 9.03 1.22 -19.44
C PRO A 143 8.93 2.07 -20.71
N LEU A 144 8.03 3.06 -20.70
CA LEU A 144 7.95 4.08 -21.76
C LEU A 144 9.08 5.10 -21.55
N ARG A 145 10.33 4.67 -21.74
CA ARG A 145 11.51 5.54 -21.70
C ARG A 145 12.09 5.64 -23.10
N PRO A 146 12.43 6.85 -23.60
CA PRO A 146 13.25 6.98 -24.79
C PRO A 146 14.52 6.14 -24.61
N ALA A 147 14.90 5.40 -25.64
CA ALA A 147 16.17 4.68 -25.63
C ALA A 147 17.26 5.69 -25.26
N VAL A 148 18.01 5.41 -24.18
CA VAL A 148 19.14 6.25 -23.79
C VAL A 148 20.06 6.27 -25.00
N ALA A 149 20.16 7.43 -25.68
CA ALA A 149 21.06 7.60 -26.80
C ALA A 149 22.41 7.09 -26.33
N ALA A 150 22.95 6.09 -27.03
CA ALA A 150 24.23 5.52 -26.69
C ALA A 150 25.21 6.70 -26.48
N PRO A 151 25.98 6.71 -25.38
CA PRO A 151 26.92 7.80 -25.14
C PRO A 151 27.72 8.00 -26.42
N PRO A 152 27.91 9.26 -26.87
CA PRO A 152 28.60 9.53 -28.12
C PRO A 152 29.91 8.74 -28.11
N PRO A 153 30.25 8.05 -29.21
CA PRO A 153 31.45 7.24 -29.27
C PRO A 153 32.60 8.11 -28.76
N LEU A 154 33.25 7.64 -27.69
CA LEU A 154 34.37 8.34 -27.07
C LEU A 154 35.29 8.75 -28.22
N THR A 155 35.46 10.06 -28.42
CA THR A 155 36.43 10.56 -29.39
C THR A 155 37.73 9.83 -29.10
N PRO A 156 38.38 9.23 -30.12
CA PRO A 156 39.58 8.44 -29.91
C PRO A 156 40.55 9.30 -29.11
N ALA A 157 40.96 8.78 -27.95
CA ALA A 157 41.81 9.50 -27.03
C ALA A 157 43.01 10.06 -27.82
N PRO A 158 43.35 11.36 -27.67
CA PRO A 158 44.49 11.92 -28.36
C PRO A 158 45.72 11.08 -28.02
N ALA A 159 46.48 10.71 -29.06
CA ALA A 159 47.64 9.83 -28.96
C ALA A 159 48.51 10.21 -27.75
N PRO A 160 48.95 9.23 -26.94
CA PRO A 160 49.75 9.51 -25.76
C PRO A 160 51.00 10.28 -26.19
N LYS A 161 51.13 11.53 -25.72
CA LYS A 161 52.35 12.32 -25.91
C LYS A 161 53.53 11.50 -25.37
N PRO A 162 54.67 11.45 -26.08
CA PRO A 162 55.83 10.68 -25.65
C PRO A 162 56.24 11.13 -24.24
N ARG A 163 56.16 10.21 -23.28
CA ARG A 163 56.64 10.42 -21.92
C ARG A 163 58.14 10.69 -21.99
N ARG A 164 58.53 11.91 -21.66
CA ARG A 164 59.92 12.28 -21.37
C ARG A 164 60.38 11.40 -20.21
N THR A 165 61.34 10.53 -20.48
CA THR A 165 62.05 9.70 -19.50
C THR A 165 62.72 10.59 -18.46
N GLU A 166 62.15 10.66 -17.25
CA GLU A 166 62.87 11.11 -16.06
C GLU A 166 63.70 9.95 -15.49
N PRO A 167 64.94 10.21 -15.05
CA PRO A 167 65.84 9.18 -14.55
C PRO A 167 65.42 8.67 -13.16
N VAL A 168 65.39 7.35 -13.06
CA VAL A 168 65.11 6.56 -11.86
C VAL A 168 66.11 6.90 -10.74
N ARG A 169 65.64 7.57 -9.69
CA ARG A 169 66.37 7.69 -8.42
C ARG A 169 66.13 6.42 -7.60
N ARG A 170 67.14 5.55 -7.56
CA ARG A 170 67.24 4.37 -6.70
C ARG A 170 67.01 4.77 -5.23
N GLN A 171 66.04 4.15 -4.57
CA GLN A 171 66.03 4.01 -3.11
C GLN A 171 66.07 2.53 -2.75
N ALA A 172 66.96 2.23 -1.81
CA ALA A 172 67.43 0.92 -1.39
C ALA A 172 66.47 0.25 -0.38
N PRO A 173 66.60 -1.08 -0.17
CA PRO A 173 65.70 -1.86 0.66
C PRO A 173 66.23 -2.02 2.09
N GLY A 174 65.32 -1.98 3.05
CA GLY A 174 65.52 -2.35 4.45
C GLY A 174 64.31 -1.88 5.24
N GLY A 175 63.69 -2.63 6.15
CA GLY A 175 63.97 -3.94 6.69
C GLY A 175 63.09 -4.09 7.94
N ARG A 176 62.70 -5.34 8.23
CA ARG A 176 62.18 -5.90 9.48
C ARG A 176 60.69 -5.75 9.86
N PRO A 177 60.07 -6.88 10.28
CA PRO A 177 58.78 -6.96 10.95
C PRO A 177 58.94 -6.94 12.48
N SER A 178 57.91 -6.48 13.21
CA SER A 178 57.81 -6.72 14.66
C SER A 178 56.37 -6.92 15.10
N GLN A 179 56.20 -8.00 15.85
CA GLN A 179 55.03 -8.46 16.59
C GLN A 179 54.80 -7.63 17.86
N SER A 180 53.55 -7.48 18.29
CA SER A 180 53.14 -7.59 19.70
C SER A 180 51.60 -7.56 19.79
N LYS A 181 50.87 -8.60 20.24
CA LYS A 181 50.62 -9.00 21.65
C LYS A 181 50.04 -7.80 22.45
N THR A 182 48.91 -7.83 23.17
CA THR A 182 48.53 -8.74 24.26
C THR A 182 47.17 -8.34 24.87
N ARG A 183 46.37 -9.33 25.31
CA ARG A 183 45.49 -9.41 26.53
C ARG A 183 44.37 -8.37 26.78
N SER A 184 43.10 -8.78 26.92
CA SER A 184 42.41 -9.46 28.04
C SER A 184 41.83 -8.51 29.11
N ARG A 185 40.52 -8.68 29.42
CA ARG A 185 39.89 -8.83 30.76
C ARG A 185 38.37 -8.58 30.63
N THR A 186 37.51 -9.60 30.76
CA THR A 186 36.83 -10.11 31.99
C THR A 186 35.94 -9.07 32.68
N ALA A 187 34.61 -9.29 32.66
CA ALA A 187 33.79 -9.72 33.81
C ALA A 187 33.29 -8.50 34.63
N ALA A 188 32.21 -8.49 35.40
CA ALA A 188 31.01 -9.28 35.65
C ALA A 188 30.27 -8.54 36.80
N ALA A 189 29.02 -8.91 37.09
CA ALA A 189 28.30 -8.63 38.36
C ALA A 189 27.91 -7.15 38.61
N ALA A 190 26.85 -6.80 39.33
CA ALA A 190 25.67 -7.45 39.91
C ALA A 190 24.80 -6.27 40.42
N ALA A 191 23.48 -6.30 40.18
CA ALA A 191 22.43 -6.41 41.20
C ALA A 191 22.53 -5.51 42.45
N ALA A 192 21.56 -4.60 42.61
CA ALA A 192 20.83 -4.23 43.85
C ALA A 192 20.00 -2.95 43.54
N ALA A 193 18.67 -3.00 43.42
CA ALA A 193 17.67 -3.09 44.49
C ALA A 193 17.50 -1.80 45.33
N ALA A 194 16.35 -1.16 45.11
CA ALA A 194 15.48 -0.41 46.05
C ALA A 194 16.01 0.81 46.83
N ALA A 195 15.38 1.98 46.62
CA ALA A 195 14.45 2.59 47.60
C ALA A 195 13.94 3.97 47.13
N LYS A 196 12.62 4.17 47.24
CA LYS A 196 11.92 5.48 47.31
C LYS A 196 12.18 6.10 48.70
N PRO A 197 12.18 7.44 48.88
CA PRO A 197 10.92 8.12 49.24
C PRO A 197 10.72 9.58 48.74
N ALA A 198 9.43 9.90 48.62
CA ALA A 198 8.67 11.14 48.85
C ALA A 198 9.26 12.55 48.63
N ALA A 199 8.47 13.31 47.84
CA ALA A 199 7.97 14.68 48.04
C ALA A 199 8.95 15.86 48.13
N SER A 200 8.87 16.78 47.15
CA SER A 200 8.32 18.14 47.33
C SER A 200 8.46 18.95 46.04
N SER A 201 7.36 19.54 45.56
CA SER A 201 7.41 20.66 44.62
C SER A 201 7.99 21.90 45.30
N PRO A 202 8.66 22.78 44.54
CA PRO A 202 8.08 24.12 44.41
C PRO A 202 8.13 24.66 42.97
N SER A 203 7.10 25.43 42.67
CA SER A 203 6.89 26.21 41.45
C SER A 203 8.04 27.18 41.15
N GLN A 204 8.45 27.27 39.89
CA GLN A 204 9.00 28.49 39.31
C GLN A 204 8.46 28.72 37.89
N PRO A 205 8.15 29.97 37.51
CA PRO A 205 7.62 30.35 36.22
C PRO A 205 8.75 30.53 35.21
N LYS A 206 8.65 29.95 34.01
CA LYS A 206 9.62 30.20 32.93
C LYS A 206 8.94 30.36 31.57
N VAL A 207 8.87 31.63 31.19
CA VAL A 207 8.89 32.25 29.86
C VAL A 207 8.98 31.29 28.66
N ALA A 208 8.05 31.49 27.73
CA ALA A 208 7.95 30.84 26.43
C ALA A 208 9.21 31.00 25.57
N PRO A 209 9.61 29.92 24.86
CA PRO A 209 10.25 30.02 23.56
C PRO A 209 9.33 29.49 22.47
N ALA A 210 9.27 30.25 21.37
CA ALA A 210 8.54 29.95 20.15
C ALA A 210 8.75 28.51 19.66
N GLU A 211 7.64 27.80 19.49
CA GLU A 211 7.58 26.42 19.03
C GLU A 211 7.76 26.37 17.51
N ALA A 212 8.95 25.93 17.08
CA ALA A 212 9.17 25.49 15.71
C ALA A 212 8.31 24.24 15.42
N PRO A 213 7.66 24.13 14.25
CA PRO A 213 6.77 23.01 13.96
C PRO A 213 7.56 21.70 13.91
N LYS A 214 7.37 20.86 14.92
CA LYS A 214 7.73 19.45 14.90
C LYS A 214 7.02 18.77 13.72
N PRO A 215 7.68 17.88 12.96
CA PRO A 215 7.00 17.05 11.98
C PRO A 215 5.91 16.25 12.70
N ALA A 216 4.68 16.33 12.19
CA ALA A 216 3.51 15.69 12.76
C ALA A 216 3.79 14.18 12.98
N ALA A 217 3.99 13.81 14.24
CA ALA A 217 3.82 12.44 14.68
C ALA A 217 2.42 12.01 14.26
N HIS A 218 2.33 10.85 13.62
CA HIS A 218 1.07 10.27 13.15
C HIS A 218 0.05 10.34 14.28
N ALA A 219 -1.08 11.02 14.03
CA ALA A 219 -2.17 11.09 14.98
C ALA A 219 -2.47 9.66 15.49
N PRO A 220 -2.60 9.44 16.81
CA PRO A 220 -2.94 8.11 17.32
C PRO A 220 -4.23 7.68 16.65
N ARG A 221 -4.22 6.52 15.99
CA ARG A 221 -5.42 5.86 15.47
C ARG A 221 -6.30 5.49 16.65
N THR A 222 -7.11 6.43 17.10
CA THR A 222 -7.94 6.30 18.28
C THR A 222 -8.96 5.18 18.05
N GLY A 223 -8.96 4.16 18.91
CA GLY A 223 -10.18 3.42 19.24
C GLY A 223 -10.20 1.90 19.06
N LEU A 224 -9.15 1.24 18.56
CA LEU A 224 -9.11 -0.23 18.53
C LEU A 224 -8.38 -0.76 19.76
N SER A 225 -9.14 -1.45 20.62
CA SER A 225 -8.64 -2.04 21.87
C SER A 225 -8.77 -3.56 21.85
N SER A 226 -8.05 -4.25 22.74
CA SER A 226 -8.26 -5.69 22.97
C SER A 226 -9.70 -6.01 23.42
N GLY A 227 -10.39 -5.08 24.07
CA GLY A 227 -11.82 -5.23 24.39
C GLY A 227 -12.69 -5.33 23.13
N THR A 228 -12.47 -4.44 22.16
CA THR A 228 -13.17 -4.46 20.86
C THR A 228 -12.93 -5.77 20.12
N PHE A 229 -11.69 -6.27 20.15
CA PHE A 229 -11.35 -7.57 19.57
C PHE A 229 -12.13 -8.71 20.24
N TRP A 230 -12.13 -8.80 21.57
CA TRP A 230 -12.85 -9.87 22.27
C TRP A 230 -14.37 -9.81 22.05
N SER A 231 -14.96 -8.61 21.96
CA SER A 231 -16.38 -8.48 21.61
C SER A 231 -16.72 -9.00 20.21
N LEU A 232 -15.85 -8.79 19.22
CA LEU A 232 -16.03 -9.36 17.88
C LEU A 232 -15.89 -10.89 17.90
N VAL A 233 -14.93 -11.41 18.65
CA VAL A 233 -14.72 -12.86 18.83
C VAL A 233 -15.93 -13.53 19.44
N ASP A 234 -16.54 -12.90 20.46
CA ASP A 234 -17.77 -13.37 21.09
C ASP A 234 -18.94 -13.36 20.10
N HIS A 235 -19.07 -12.28 19.31
CA HIS A 235 -20.13 -12.16 18.31
C HIS A 235 -20.01 -13.26 17.24
N TRP A 236 -18.78 -13.57 16.82
CA TRP A 236 -18.51 -14.61 15.81
C TRP A 236 -18.50 -16.04 16.39
N LYS A 237 -18.57 -16.17 17.73
CA LYS A 237 -18.44 -17.44 18.47
C LYS A 237 -17.17 -18.21 18.12
N LEU A 238 -16.06 -17.50 17.94
CA LEU A 238 -14.76 -18.13 17.65
C LEU A 238 -14.12 -18.69 18.94
N PRO A 239 -13.45 -19.85 18.90
CA PRO A 239 -12.62 -20.32 20.00
C PRO A 239 -11.50 -19.32 20.32
N ASP A 240 -11.26 -19.06 21.61
CA ASP A 240 -10.30 -18.02 22.04
C ASP A 240 -8.87 -18.24 21.48
N LEU A 241 -8.44 -19.49 21.34
CA LEU A 241 -7.13 -19.81 20.74
C LEU A 241 -7.07 -19.49 19.24
N ASP A 242 -8.12 -19.83 18.50
CA ASP A 242 -8.24 -19.54 17.07
C ASP A 242 -8.30 -18.03 16.84
N ALA A 243 -8.97 -17.30 17.72
CA ALA A 243 -9.03 -15.84 17.70
C ALA A 243 -7.64 -15.20 17.89
N LEU A 244 -6.85 -15.67 18.86
CA LEU A 244 -5.48 -15.16 19.07
C LEU A 244 -4.57 -15.50 17.89
N GLN A 245 -4.72 -16.69 17.30
CA GLN A 245 -3.98 -17.09 16.11
C GLN A 245 -4.34 -16.21 14.89
N LEU A 246 -5.61 -15.84 14.74
CA LEU A 246 -6.08 -14.99 13.65
C LEU A 246 -5.36 -13.63 13.62
N ILE A 247 -5.28 -12.96 14.76
CA ILE A 247 -4.54 -11.69 14.90
C ILE A 247 -3.02 -11.90 14.95
N GLY A 248 -2.55 -13.15 15.11
CA GLY A 248 -1.12 -13.49 15.17
C GLY A 248 -0.48 -13.11 16.49
N HIS A 249 -1.27 -13.09 17.56
CA HIS A 249 -0.79 -12.73 18.88
C HIS A 249 -0.01 -13.90 19.48
N ALA A 250 1.27 -13.68 19.79
CA ALA A 250 2.14 -14.74 20.32
C ALA A 250 1.82 -15.14 21.78
N GLY A 251 1.11 -14.28 22.53
CA GLY A 251 0.95 -14.41 23.99
C GLY A 251 0.07 -15.56 24.48
N GLY A 252 -0.69 -16.21 23.60
CA GLY A 252 -1.63 -17.28 23.97
C GLY A 252 -2.65 -16.86 25.05
N LEU A 253 -3.34 -17.84 25.63
CA LEU A 253 -4.17 -17.60 26.82
C LEU A 253 -3.30 -17.40 28.06
N THR A 254 -3.82 -16.70 29.08
CA THR A 254 -3.10 -16.57 30.35
C THR A 254 -2.93 -17.93 31.03
N ARG A 255 -2.04 -18.03 32.03
CA ARG A 255 -1.86 -19.28 32.82
C ARG A 255 -3.15 -19.79 33.48
N LYS A 256 -4.14 -18.91 33.68
CA LYS A 256 -5.47 -19.26 34.24
C LYS A 256 -6.49 -19.64 33.15
N GLY A 257 -6.09 -19.71 31.88
CA GLY A 257 -6.98 -19.93 30.75
C GLY A 257 -7.88 -18.74 30.42
N THR A 258 -7.64 -17.55 31.01
CA THR A 258 -8.47 -16.37 30.76
C THR A 258 -7.94 -15.53 29.61
N ARG A 259 -8.82 -14.75 28.98
CA ARG A 259 -8.51 -13.82 27.89
C ARG A 259 -7.52 -12.74 28.34
N PRO A 260 -6.34 -12.62 27.70
CA PRO A 260 -5.38 -11.59 28.04
C PRO A 260 -5.87 -10.19 27.64
N ARG A 261 -5.46 -9.19 28.42
CA ARG A 261 -5.50 -7.78 28.00
C ARG A 261 -4.15 -7.42 27.40
N PHE A 262 -4.15 -7.05 26.13
CA PHE A 262 -2.93 -6.67 25.40
C PHE A 262 -3.16 -5.37 24.62
N LYS A 263 -2.06 -4.74 24.23
CA LYS A 263 -2.05 -3.64 23.27
C LYS A 263 -1.87 -4.25 21.88
N LEU A 264 -2.66 -3.78 20.91
CA LEU A 264 -2.56 -4.20 19.53
C LEU A 264 -1.32 -3.55 18.89
N SER A 265 -0.50 -4.34 18.22
CA SER A 265 0.48 -3.86 17.25
C SER A 265 -0.23 -3.30 16.01
N ASP A 266 0.50 -2.60 15.14
CA ASP A 266 -0.07 -2.05 13.90
C ASP A 266 -0.66 -3.15 13.00
N SER A 267 0.02 -4.30 12.91
CA SER A 267 -0.46 -5.45 12.14
C SER A 267 -1.71 -6.11 12.73
N GLU A 268 -1.78 -6.26 14.06
CA GLU A 268 -2.97 -6.77 14.75
C GLU A 268 -4.14 -5.79 14.61
N THR A 269 -3.85 -4.48 14.65
CA THR A 269 -4.84 -3.41 14.47
C THR A 269 -5.47 -3.48 13.08
N GLU A 270 -4.68 -3.74 12.04
CA GLU A 270 -5.20 -3.92 10.67
C GLU A 270 -6.15 -5.13 10.57
N VAL A 271 -5.80 -6.26 11.20
CA VAL A 271 -6.65 -7.45 11.23
C VAL A 271 -7.96 -7.16 11.96
N VAL A 272 -7.91 -6.51 13.14
CA VAL A 272 -9.11 -6.16 13.90
C VAL A 272 -9.99 -5.17 13.13
N ALA A 273 -9.40 -4.20 12.42
CA ALA A 273 -10.13 -3.29 11.55
C ALA A 273 -10.85 -4.03 10.42
N ALA A 274 -10.18 -5.01 9.79
CA ALA A 274 -10.78 -5.84 8.74
C ALA A 274 -11.92 -6.74 9.29
N MET A 275 -11.75 -7.31 10.49
CA MET A 275 -12.83 -8.06 11.17
C MET A 275 -14.05 -7.18 11.42
N ARG A 276 -13.87 -5.98 11.94
CA ARG A 276 -14.97 -5.03 12.17
C ARG A 276 -15.69 -4.63 10.88
N ALA A 277 -14.93 -4.41 9.80
CA ALA A 277 -15.52 -4.10 8.50
C ALA A 277 -16.36 -5.27 7.98
N LEU A 278 -15.87 -6.50 8.12
CA LEU A 278 -16.61 -7.70 7.72
C LEU A 278 -17.90 -7.88 8.53
N ASP A 279 -17.84 -7.68 9.85
CA ASP A 279 -18.99 -7.74 10.75
C ASP A 279 -20.07 -6.72 10.35
N ALA A 280 -19.67 -5.48 10.04
CA ALA A 280 -20.58 -4.44 9.56
C ALA A 280 -21.24 -4.81 8.21
N THR A 281 -20.49 -5.42 7.28
CA THR A 281 -21.06 -5.89 6.00
C THR A 281 -22.06 -7.02 6.21
N LEU A 282 -21.80 -7.96 7.12
CA LEU A 282 -22.75 -9.04 7.45
C LEU A 282 -24.02 -8.47 8.07
N ALA A 283 -23.90 -7.51 9.00
CA ALA A 283 -25.04 -6.83 9.61
C ALA A 283 -25.89 -6.08 8.57
N GLN A 284 -25.28 -5.39 7.61
CA GLN A 284 -25.99 -4.72 6.51
C GLN A 284 -26.79 -5.68 5.63
N LEU A 285 -26.33 -6.93 5.49
CA LEU A 285 -27.03 -7.98 4.75
C LEU A 285 -28.06 -8.73 5.60
N GLY A 286 -28.22 -8.37 6.87
CA GLY A 286 -29.10 -9.09 7.80
C GLY A 286 -28.65 -10.52 8.09
N LEU A 287 -27.36 -10.81 7.94
CA LEU A 287 -26.78 -12.13 8.17
C LEU A 287 -26.23 -12.22 9.59
N ASP A 288 -26.60 -13.27 10.33
CA ASP A 288 -25.98 -13.59 11.62
C ASP A 288 -24.51 -14.00 11.41
N PRO A 289 -23.51 -13.28 11.98
CA PRO A 289 -22.11 -13.56 11.71
C PRO A 289 -21.67 -14.95 12.13
N ALA A 290 -22.09 -15.43 13.31
CA ALA A 290 -21.68 -16.74 13.82
C ALA A 290 -22.20 -17.89 12.93
N GLN A 291 -23.47 -17.84 12.54
CA GLN A 291 -24.06 -18.85 11.66
C GLN A 291 -23.46 -18.78 10.25
N TRP A 292 -23.31 -17.58 9.68
CA TRP A 292 -22.81 -17.44 8.31
C TRP A 292 -21.35 -17.86 8.18
N LEU A 293 -20.49 -17.44 9.12
CA LEU A 293 -19.06 -17.77 9.10
C LEU A 293 -18.77 -19.25 9.34
N SER A 294 -19.68 -19.99 9.97
CA SER A 294 -19.57 -21.44 10.21
C SER A 294 -20.17 -22.30 9.11
N THR A 295 -21.00 -21.73 8.23
CA THR A 295 -21.67 -22.47 7.17
C THR A 295 -20.73 -22.73 5.99
N PRO A 296 -20.52 -24.00 5.58
CA PRO A 296 -19.71 -24.32 4.41
C PRO A 296 -20.28 -23.73 3.12
N LEU A 297 -19.45 -23.01 2.37
CA LEU A 297 -19.84 -22.38 1.11
C LEU A 297 -19.18 -23.10 -0.07
N ARG A 298 -19.98 -23.53 -1.05
CA ARG A 298 -19.46 -24.12 -2.31
C ARG A 298 -18.73 -23.16 -3.24
N PRO A 299 -19.18 -21.90 -3.46
CA PRO A 299 -18.53 -21.03 -4.43
C PRO A 299 -17.08 -20.70 -4.05
N GLN A 300 -16.27 -20.30 -5.03
CA GLN A 300 -14.95 -19.75 -4.75
C GLN A 300 -15.09 -18.44 -3.96
N PRO A 301 -14.19 -18.16 -2.99
CA PRO A 301 -12.91 -18.85 -2.70
C PRO A 301 -13.01 -20.09 -1.80
N PHE A 302 -14.20 -20.43 -1.29
CA PHE A 302 -14.37 -21.37 -0.17
C PHE A 302 -14.24 -22.85 -0.54
N ARG A 303 -14.67 -23.27 -1.74
CA ARG A 303 -14.57 -24.67 -2.24
C ARG A 303 -15.13 -25.71 -1.25
N GLY A 304 -16.23 -25.39 -0.58
CA GLY A 304 -16.86 -26.25 0.43
C GLY A 304 -16.30 -26.08 1.84
N ALA A 305 -15.34 -25.18 2.08
CA ALA A 305 -14.92 -24.79 3.43
C ALA A 305 -15.86 -23.74 4.04
N ALA A 306 -15.86 -23.63 5.36
CA ALA A 306 -16.52 -22.52 6.04
C ALA A 306 -15.69 -21.23 5.87
N PRO A 307 -16.32 -20.04 5.81
CA PRO A 307 -15.59 -18.78 5.73
C PRO A 307 -14.54 -18.58 6.83
N HIS A 308 -14.83 -19.00 8.08
CA HIS A 308 -13.86 -18.89 9.15
C HIS A 308 -12.59 -19.75 8.91
N ASP A 309 -12.70 -20.87 8.20
CA ASP A 309 -11.54 -21.71 7.88
C ASP A 309 -10.60 -21.03 6.90
N VAL A 310 -11.17 -20.33 5.91
CA VAL A 310 -10.41 -19.53 4.93
C VAL A 310 -9.71 -18.38 5.65
N ILE A 311 -10.44 -17.68 6.53
CA ILE A 311 -9.90 -16.61 7.38
C ILE A 311 -8.78 -17.13 8.27
N ARG A 312 -8.94 -18.29 8.90
CA ARG A 312 -7.92 -18.89 9.77
C ARG A 312 -6.64 -19.26 9.00
N LYS A 313 -6.77 -19.86 7.82
CA LYS A 313 -5.62 -20.30 7.00
C LYS A 313 -4.83 -19.14 6.40
N ALA A 314 -5.51 -18.08 5.94
CA ALA A 314 -4.88 -16.98 5.20
C ALA A 314 -4.86 -15.65 5.97
N ARG A 315 -5.39 -15.60 7.20
CA ARG A 315 -5.44 -14.43 8.10
C ARG A 315 -6.04 -13.20 7.40
N LEU A 316 -5.28 -12.11 7.30
CA LEU A 316 -5.72 -10.85 6.69
C LEU A 316 -6.13 -11.04 5.23
N GLN A 317 -5.40 -11.87 4.47
CA GLN A 317 -5.75 -12.16 3.08
C GLN A 317 -7.09 -12.92 3.01
N GLY A 318 -7.30 -13.86 3.92
CA GLY A 318 -8.57 -14.58 4.05
C GLY A 318 -9.74 -13.63 4.37
N LEU A 319 -9.57 -12.71 5.32
CA LEU A 319 -10.57 -11.67 5.62
C LEU A 319 -10.93 -10.85 4.37
N ARG A 320 -9.93 -10.38 3.62
CA ARG A 320 -10.15 -9.60 2.40
C ARG A 320 -10.89 -10.39 1.31
N GLU A 321 -10.58 -11.68 1.18
CA GLU A 321 -11.27 -12.58 0.25
C GLU A 321 -12.74 -12.79 0.63
N VAL A 322 -13.03 -13.01 1.91
CA VAL A 322 -14.41 -13.14 2.41
C VAL A 322 -15.17 -11.82 2.24
N SER A 323 -14.56 -10.68 2.56
CA SER A 323 -15.17 -9.36 2.34
C SER A 323 -15.51 -9.12 0.86
N ARG A 324 -14.57 -9.42 -0.05
CA ARG A 324 -14.81 -9.27 -1.50
C ARG A 324 -15.97 -10.15 -1.96
N TYR A 325 -16.07 -11.38 -1.46
CA TYR A 325 -17.19 -12.27 -1.76
C TYR A 325 -18.52 -11.68 -1.29
N LEU A 326 -18.59 -11.14 -0.07
CA LEU A 326 -19.81 -10.49 0.43
C LEU A 326 -20.22 -9.28 -0.41
N THR A 327 -19.26 -8.45 -0.83
CA THR A 327 -19.54 -7.33 -1.74
C THR A 327 -20.08 -7.80 -3.09
N GLN A 328 -19.51 -8.86 -3.66
CA GLN A 328 -20.03 -9.43 -4.91
C GLN A 328 -21.45 -10.02 -4.72
N MET A 329 -21.70 -10.65 -3.58
CA MET A 329 -23.01 -11.19 -3.25
C MET A 329 -24.04 -10.08 -3.07
N SER A 330 -23.70 -8.99 -2.38
CA SER A 330 -24.60 -7.85 -2.18
C SER A 330 -24.98 -7.18 -3.51
N LEU A 331 -24.01 -7.00 -4.40
CA LEU A 331 -24.25 -6.48 -5.76
C LEU A 331 -25.19 -7.37 -6.56
N ARG A 332 -25.01 -8.70 -6.49
CA ARG A 332 -25.91 -9.65 -7.18
C ARG A 332 -27.33 -9.59 -6.64
N LEU A 333 -27.50 -9.52 -5.32
CA LEU A 333 -28.83 -9.39 -4.71
C LEU A 333 -29.51 -8.08 -5.13
N SER A 334 -28.76 -6.97 -5.19
CA SER A 334 -29.28 -5.69 -5.64
C SER A 334 -29.77 -5.72 -7.09
N LEU A 335 -29.08 -6.44 -7.98
CA LEU A 335 -29.48 -6.57 -9.39
C LEU A 335 -30.70 -7.48 -9.61
N GLN A 336 -31.07 -8.31 -8.64
CA GLN A 336 -32.26 -9.17 -8.73
C GLN A 336 -33.54 -8.48 -8.28
N GLN A 337 -33.44 -7.31 -7.64
CA GLN A 337 -34.58 -6.54 -7.13
C GLN A 337 -35.09 -5.48 -8.11
N THR A 338 -34.43 -5.32 -9.27
CA THR A 338 -34.83 -4.45 -10.38
C THR A 338 -35.53 -5.25 -11.47
#